data_AF-A0A517MRV6-F1
#
_entry.id   AF-A0A517MRV6-F1
#
_cell.length_a   1.000
_cell.length_b   1.000
_cell.length_c   1.000
_cell.angle_alpha   90.00
_cell.angle_beta   90.00
_cell.angle_gamma   90.00
#
_symmetry.space_group_name_H-M   'P 1'
#
loop_
_entity.id
_entity.type
_entity.pdbx_description
1 polymer ?
#
loop_
_entity_poly.entity_id
_entity_poly.type
_entity_poly.pdbx_seq_one_letter_code
_entity_poly.pdbx_strand_id
1 'polypeptide(L)'
;MSLAIEAFIDNARTYCELIESDRHDLGTLRQTLLALMQGVPYLIVNGADDSNDIEFPRRGHDGWTEDVSRLADFPLQYYRMVFNPLELEDESTVVGDVCDDLADIYGDLWHGLQAHDAGATIHAVNYWRDSYRDHWGHHAVGAVSAIDSYIRQNVG
;
A
#
# COMPACT_ATOMS: atom_id res chain seq x y z
N MET A 1 -11.73 5.87 -18.95
CA MET A 1 -11.27 5.99 -17.55
C MET A 1 -10.76 7.42 -17.37
N SER A 2 -10.66 7.96 -16.14
CA SER A 2 -10.08 9.30 -15.96
C SER A 2 -8.54 9.19 -15.95
N LEU A 3 -7.84 10.25 -16.37
CA LEU A 3 -6.37 10.30 -16.31
C LEU A 3 -5.83 10.04 -14.88
N ALA A 4 -6.59 10.43 -13.85
CA ALA A 4 -6.20 10.20 -12.47
C ALA A 4 -6.28 8.72 -12.08
N ILE A 5 -7.29 7.99 -12.55
CA ILE A 5 -7.40 6.55 -12.31
C ILE A 5 -6.32 5.79 -13.10
N GLU A 6 -6.06 6.18 -14.36
CA GLU A 6 -4.96 5.62 -15.15
C GLU A 6 -3.62 5.80 -14.43
N ALA A 7 -3.32 7.02 -13.95
CA ALA A 7 -2.12 7.28 -13.17
C ALA A 7 -2.06 6.48 -11.86
N PHE A 8 -3.18 6.27 -11.18
CA PHE A 8 -3.21 5.43 -9.97
C PHE A 8 -2.88 3.98 -10.30
N ILE A 9 -3.46 3.43 -11.37
CA ILE A 9 -3.19 2.06 -11.84
C ILE A 9 -1.71 1.89 -12.18
N ASP A 10 -1.12 2.85 -12.91
CA ASP A 10 0.30 2.82 -13.25
C ASP A 10 1.19 2.86 -12.00
N ASN A 11 0.85 3.67 -11.00
CA ASN A 11 1.56 3.69 -9.72
C ASN A 11 1.37 2.40 -8.92
N ALA A 12 0.19 1.78 -8.97
CA ALA A 12 -0.09 0.51 -8.30
C ALA A 12 0.73 -0.63 -8.93
N ARG A 13 0.81 -0.67 -10.27
CA ARG A 13 1.68 -1.59 -11.01
C ARG A 13 3.15 -1.36 -10.64
N THR A 14 3.60 -0.11 -10.68
CA THR A 14 4.97 0.26 -10.30
C THR A 14 5.29 -0.18 -8.88
N TYR A 15 4.37 0.02 -7.93
CA TYR A 15 4.57 -0.42 -6.55
C TYR A 15 4.71 -1.94 -6.44
N CYS A 16 3.83 -2.68 -7.12
CA CYS A 16 3.89 -4.14 -7.13
C CYS A 16 5.21 -4.65 -7.74
N GLU A 17 5.63 -4.08 -8.86
CA GLU A 17 6.91 -4.41 -9.49
C GLU A 17 8.11 -4.08 -8.59
N LEU A 18 8.05 -3.00 -7.80
CA LEU A 18 9.10 -2.67 -6.84
C LEU A 18 9.20 -3.72 -5.72
N ILE A 19 8.08 -4.14 -5.13
CA ILE A 19 8.05 -5.15 -4.06
C ILE A 19 8.45 -6.54 -4.57
N GLU A 20 8.14 -6.84 -5.84
CA GLU A 20 8.52 -8.09 -6.49
C GLU A 20 10.00 -8.12 -6.94
N SER A 21 10.72 -7.00 -6.84
CA SER A 21 12.10 -6.88 -7.31
C SER A 21 13.12 -7.46 -6.32
N ASP A 22 14.33 -7.75 -6.81
CA ASP A 22 15.44 -8.22 -5.96
C ASP A 22 16.09 -7.09 -5.15
N ARG A 23 15.79 -5.81 -5.44
CA ARG A 23 16.44 -4.66 -4.82
C ARG A 23 15.47 -3.51 -4.61
N HIS A 24 15.32 -3.09 -3.37
CA HIS A 24 14.34 -2.10 -2.97
C HIS A 24 14.97 -0.72 -2.78
N ASP A 25 14.82 0.15 -3.79
CA ASP A 25 15.24 1.55 -3.64
C ASP A 25 14.26 2.32 -2.75
N LEU A 26 14.74 2.70 -1.57
CA LEU A 26 13.98 3.42 -0.55
C LEU A 26 13.34 4.71 -1.09
N GLY A 27 14.08 5.47 -1.90
CA GLY A 27 13.62 6.74 -2.46
C GLY A 27 12.45 6.55 -3.43
N THR A 28 12.57 5.56 -4.32
CA THR A 28 11.56 5.22 -5.31
C THR A 28 10.31 4.65 -4.64
N LEU A 29 10.45 3.69 -3.71
CA LEU A 29 9.31 3.15 -2.94
C LEU A 29 8.53 4.26 -2.22
N ARG A 30 9.24 5.16 -1.54
CA ARG A 30 8.65 6.32 -0.87
C ARG A 30 7.89 7.23 -1.85
N GLN A 31 8.47 7.55 -2.99
CA GLN A 31 7.84 8.41 -4.00
C GLN A 31 6.58 7.77 -4.57
N THR A 32 6.64 6.48 -4.91
CA THR A 32 5.48 5.73 -5.42
C THR A 32 4.37 5.65 -4.38
N LEU A 33 4.71 5.41 -3.11
CA LEU A 33 3.73 5.36 -2.03
C LEU A 33 3.02 6.70 -1.82
N LEU A 34 3.75 7.82 -1.87
CA LEU A 34 3.16 9.16 -1.81
C LEU A 34 2.26 9.46 -3.02
N ALA A 35 2.65 9.01 -4.21
CA ALA A 35 1.84 9.17 -5.42
C ALA A 35 0.51 8.39 -5.34
N LEU A 36 0.56 7.15 -4.81
CA LEU A 36 -0.63 6.35 -4.53
C LEU A 36 -1.56 7.05 -3.54
N MET A 37 -1.05 7.47 -2.38
CA MET A 37 -1.83 8.18 -1.36
C MET A 37 -2.47 9.46 -1.92
N GLN A 38 -1.73 10.23 -2.73
CA GLN A 38 -2.23 11.43 -3.40
C GLN A 38 -3.33 11.11 -4.43
N GLY A 39 -3.29 9.94 -5.05
CA GLY A 39 -4.25 9.52 -6.06
C GLY A 39 -5.62 9.11 -5.49
N VAL A 40 -5.67 8.66 -4.23
CA VAL A 40 -6.89 8.11 -3.61
C VAL A 40 -8.12 9.03 -3.71
N PRO A 41 -8.05 10.35 -3.45
CA PRO A 41 -9.20 11.24 -3.55
C PRO A 41 -9.83 11.31 -4.95
N TYR A 42 -9.10 10.87 -5.99
CA TYR A 42 -9.53 10.88 -7.38
C TYR A 42 -10.07 9.53 -7.87
N LEU A 43 -10.13 8.52 -7.00
CA LEU A 43 -10.73 7.20 -7.26
C LEU A 43 -12.27 7.26 -7.26
N ILE A 44 -12.79 8.02 -8.22
CA ILE A 44 -14.22 8.27 -8.41
C ILE A 44 -14.65 7.61 -9.72
N VAL A 45 -15.48 6.56 -9.60
CA VAL A 45 -16.07 5.84 -10.73
C VAL A 45 -17.58 6.00 -10.71
N ASN A 46 -18.17 6.08 -11.90
CA ASN A 46 -19.61 6.06 -12.12
C ASN A 46 -20.00 4.72 -12.74
N GLY A 47 -21.14 4.17 -12.32
CA GLY A 47 -21.65 2.89 -12.81
C GLY A 47 -21.86 1.89 -11.68
N ALA A 48 -22.57 0.80 -11.98
CA ALA A 48 -22.70 -0.32 -11.07
C ALA A 48 -21.45 -1.19 -11.16
N ASP A 49 -21.03 -1.76 -10.03
CA ASP A 49 -20.12 -2.88 -10.03
C ASP A 49 -20.90 -4.15 -10.34
N ASP A 50 -20.78 -4.64 -11.58
CA ASP A 50 -21.43 -5.87 -12.04
C ASP A 50 -20.61 -7.14 -11.68
N SER A 51 -19.50 -6.98 -10.96
CA SER A 51 -18.61 -8.09 -10.56
C SER A 51 -18.82 -8.58 -9.13
N ASN A 52 -19.95 -8.23 -8.50
CA ASN A 52 -20.26 -8.64 -7.11
C ASN A 52 -20.22 -10.16 -6.86
N ASP A 53 -20.44 -10.96 -7.90
CA ASP A 53 -20.38 -12.43 -7.81
C ASP A 53 -19.01 -13.02 -8.22
N ILE A 54 -18.04 -12.16 -8.57
CA ILE A 54 -16.69 -12.57 -8.98
C ILE A 54 -15.74 -12.38 -7.79
N GLU A 55 -15.10 -13.47 -7.38
CA GLU A 55 -14.03 -13.41 -6.40
C GLU A 55 -12.69 -13.24 -7.12
N PHE A 56 -11.99 -12.14 -6.84
CA PHE A 56 -10.65 -11.89 -7.34
C PHE A 56 -9.59 -12.44 -6.38
N PRO A 57 -8.44 -12.92 -6.89
CA PRO A 57 -7.38 -13.48 -6.04
C PRO A 57 -6.93 -12.52 -4.95
N ARG A 58 -6.68 -13.03 -3.75
CA ARG A 58 -6.07 -12.30 -2.63
C ARG A 58 -4.76 -12.94 -2.25
N ARG A 59 -3.80 -12.14 -1.77
CA ARG A 59 -2.59 -12.65 -1.11
C ARG A 59 -3.02 -13.26 0.23
N GLY A 60 -2.99 -14.58 0.33
CA GLY A 60 -3.18 -15.29 1.61
C GLY A 60 -1.93 -15.21 2.48
N HIS A 61 -1.98 -15.81 3.68
CA HIS A 61 -0.86 -15.80 4.63
C HIS A 61 0.48 -16.31 4.05
N ASP A 62 0.44 -17.36 3.23
CA ASP A 62 1.63 -17.89 2.57
C ASP A 62 2.23 -16.91 1.56
N GLY A 63 1.36 -16.16 0.85
CA GLY A 63 1.78 -15.10 -0.07
C GLY A 63 2.43 -13.95 0.68
N TRP A 64 1.81 -13.48 1.76
CA TRP A 64 2.35 -12.43 2.63
C TRP A 64 3.74 -12.78 3.18
N THR A 65 3.95 -14.02 3.61
CA THR A 65 5.26 -14.47 4.13
C THR A 65 6.36 -14.34 3.07
N GLU A 66 6.04 -14.69 1.83
CA GLU A 66 6.94 -14.52 0.70
C GLU A 66 7.19 -13.03 0.42
N ASP A 67 6.14 -12.21 0.44
CA ASP A 67 6.21 -10.77 0.17
C ASP A 67 7.11 -10.04 1.19
N VAL A 68 6.97 -10.33 2.49
CA VAL A 68 7.87 -9.81 3.53
C VAL A 68 9.32 -10.28 3.31
N SER A 69 9.51 -11.53 2.88
CA SER A 69 10.87 -12.08 2.66
C SER A 69 11.61 -11.40 1.50
N ARG A 70 10.89 -10.84 0.51
CA ARG A 70 11.51 -10.07 -0.59
C ARG A 70 12.16 -8.78 -0.09
N LEU A 71 11.63 -8.21 1.00
CA LEU A 71 12.11 -6.96 1.61
C LEU A 71 13.32 -7.16 2.54
N ALA A 72 14.02 -8.29 2.45
CA ALA A 72 15.17 -8.59 3.32
C ALA A 72 16.36 -7.61 3.14
N ASP A 73 16.44 -6.89 2.02
CA ASP A 73 17.44 -5.86 1.77
C ASP A 73 17.03 -4.46 2.25
N PHE A 74 15.80 -4.30 2.76
CA PHE A 74 15.29 -3.02 3.21
C PHE A 74 16.07 -2.53 4.44
N PRO A 75 16.48 -1.24 4.49
CA PRO A 75 17.49 -0.80 5.46
C PRO A 75 16.93 -0.53 6.87
N LEU A 76 15.62 -0.67 7.05
CA LEU A 76 14.93 -0.55 8.33
C LEU A 76 13.84 -1.62 8.41
N GLN A 77 13.48 -2.02 9.63
CA GLN A 77 12.37 -2.96 9.84
C GLN A 77 11.40 -2.38 10.87
N TYR A 78 11.86 -2.15 12.09
CA TYR A 78 10.97 -1.72 13.17
C TYR A 78 10.98 -0.20 13.38
N TYR A 79 9.82 0.36 13.69
CA TYR A 79 9.65 1.75 14.10
C TYR A 79 8.68 1.87 15.28
N ARG A 80 8.71 3.01 15.97
CA ARG A 80 7.76 3.31 17.06
C ARG A 80 6.65 4.20 16.56
N MET A 81 5.42 3.93 16.99
CA MET A 81 4.26 4.78 16.71
C MET A 81 3.24 4.75 17.84
N VAL A 82 2.34 5.73 17.83
CA VAL A 82 1.11 5.70 18.63
C VAL A 82 0.08 4.88 17.86
N PHE A 83 -0.57 3.92 18.52
CA PHE A 83 -1.54 3.04 17.88
C PHE A 83 -2.83 3.80 17.54
N ASN A 84 -3.44 4.45 18.53
CA ASN A 84 -4.63 5.28 18.35
C ASN A 84 -4.31 6.75 18.68
N PRO A 85 -4.17 7.64 17.69
CA PRO A 85 -3.83 9.05 17.93
C PRO A 85 -4.95 9.84 18.63
N LEU A 86 -6.14 9.26 18.80
CA LEU A 86 -7.25 9.87 19.51
C LEU A 86 -7.31 9.47 21.00
N GLU A 87 -6.54 8.48 21.43
CA GLU A 87 -6.43 8.07 22.83
C GLU A 87 -5.39 8.93 23.56
N LEU A 88 -5.73 10.20 23.80
CA LEU A 88 -4.82 11.20 24.37
C LEU A 88 -4.31 10.88 25.78
N GLU A 89 -5.00 9.99 26.50
CA GLU A 89 -4.61 9.56 27.85
C GLU A 89 -3.58 8.42 27.83
N ASP A 90 -3.42 7.74 26.69
CA ASP A 90 -2.41 6.70 26.51
C ASP A 90 -1.14 7.30 25.88
N GLU A 91 -0.08 7.38 26.70
CA GLU A 91 1.25 7.84 26.25
C GLU A 91 2.13 6.69 25.73
N SER A 92 1.60 5.47 25.65
CA SER A 92 2.34 4.29 25.20
C SER A 92 2.63 4.33 23.70
N THR A 93 3.72 3.67 23.30
CA THR A 93 4.04 3.44 21.89
C THR A 93 4.01 1.96 21.60
N VAL A 94 3.55 1.63 20.40
CA VAL A 94 3.65 0.29 19.82
C VAL A 94 4.81 0.23 18.84
N VAL A 95 5.19 -1.00 18.48
CA VAL A 95 6.19 -1.26 17.45
C VAL A 95 5.46 -1.61 16.16
N GLY A 96 5.70 -0.84 15.10
CA GLY A 96 5.33 -1.20 13.74
C GLY A 96 6.49 -1.90 13.02
N ASP A 97 6.18 -2.67 12.00
CA ASP A 97 7.13 -3.32 11.10
C ASP A 97 6.89 -2.79 9.67
N VAL A 98 7.85 -2.03 9.14
CA VAL A 98 7.72 -1.42 7.82
C VAL A 98 7.76 -2.45 6.69
N CYS A 99 8.39 -3.61 6.90
CA CYS A 99 8.38 -4.66 5.88
C CYS A 99 7.01 -5.33 5.83
N ASP A 100 6.36 -5.51 6.99
CA ASP A 100 4.95 -5.91 7.08
C ASP A 100 4.03 -4.88 6.43
N ASP A 101 4.17 -3.60 6.76
CA ASP A 101 3.37 -2.52 6.17
C ASP A 101 3.45 -2.51 4.63
N LEU A 102 4.66 -2.63 4.07
CA LEU A 102 4.87 -2.64 2.62
C LEU A 102 4.26 -3.89 1.95
N ALA A 103 4.34 -5.05 2.61
CA ALA A 103 3.74 -6.29 2.12
C ALA A 103 2.19 -6.24 2.16
N ASP A 104 1.60 -5.64 3.20
CA ASP A 104 0.15 -5.48 3.31
C ASP A 104 -0.39 -4.50 2.26
N ILE A 105 0.29 -3.37 2.04
CA ILE A 105 -0.04 -2.43 0.96
C ILE A 105 0.04 -3.14 -0.40
N TYR A 106 1.08 -3.94 -0.61
CA TYR A 106 1.24 -4.73 -1.83
C TYR A 106 0.05 -5.66 -2.05
N GLY A 107 -0.38 -6.41 -1.03
CA GLY A 107 -1.51 -7.33 -1.13
C GLY A 107 -2.81 -6.66 -1.58
N ASP A 108 -3.11 -5.48 -1.03
CA ASP A 108 -4.30 -4.70 -1.42
C ASP A 108 -4.21 -4.14 -2.83
N LEU A 109 -3.06 -3.58 -3.20
CA LEU A 109 -2.86 -3.04 -4.55
C LEU A 109 -2.92 -4.14 -5.60
N TRP A 110 -2.24 -5.25 -5.34
CA TRP A 110 -2.20 -6.43 -6.20
C TRP A 110 -3.61 -7.00 -6.42
N HIS A 111 -4.42 -7.16 -5.37
CA HIS A 111 -5.80 -7.64 -5.51
C HIS A 111 -6.61 -6.80 -6.49
N GLY A 112 -6.58 -5.46 -6.35
CA GLY A 112 -7.28 -4.59 -7.29
C GLY A 112 -6.70 -4.64 -8.70
N LEU A 113 -5.39 -4.87 -8.87
CA LEU A 113 -4.80 -5.05 -10.20
C LEU A 113 -5.31 -6.32 -10.87
N GLN A 114 -5.44 -7.43 -10.12
CA GLN A 114 -6.03 -8.66 -10.65
C GLN A 114 -7.47 -8.44 -11.14
N ALA A 115 -8.26 -7.66 -10.40
CA ALA A 115 -9.62 -7.29 -10.81
C ALA A 115 -9.62 -6.38 -12.05
N HIS A 116 -8.77 -5.35 -12.07
CA HIS A 116 -8.63 -4.44 -13.20
C HIS A 116 -8.24 -5.17 -14.49
N ASP A 117 -7.26 -6.07 -14.42
CA ASP A 117 -6.73 -6.81 -15.56
C ASP A 117 -7.72 -7.86 -16.09
N ALA A 118 -8.63 -8.33 -15.23
CA ALA A 118 -9.79 -9.14 -15.63
C ALA A 118 -10.95 -8.31 -16.23
N GLY A 119 -10.79 -6.99 -16.35
CA GLY A 119 -11.81 -6.07 -16.90
C GLY A 119 -12.75 -5.47 -15.84
N ALA A 120 -12.64 -5.86 -14.57
CA ALA A 120 -13.48 -5.37 -13.47
C ALA A 120 -12.89 -4.09 -12.84
N THR A 121 -12.75 -3.04 -13.66
CA THR A 121 -12.10 -1.79 -13.22
C THR A 121 -12.90 -1.03 -12.17
N ILE A 122 -14.24 -1.04 -12.25
CA ILE A 122 -15.09 -0.37 -11.24
C ILE A 122 -14.88 -1.01 -9.86
N HIS A 123 -14.82 -2.34 -9.82
CA HIS A 123 -14.47 -3.10 -8.62
C HIS A 123 -13.11 -2.72 -8.07
N ALA A 124 -12.07 -2.78 -8.90
CA ALA A 124 -10.71 -2.43 -8.51
C ALA A 124 -10.62 -1.04 -7.87
N VAL A 125 -11.24 -0.04 -8.51
CA VAL A 125 -11.23 1.34 -8.02
C VAL A 125 -11.98 1.49 -6.69
N ASN A 126 -13.16 0.87 -6.56
CA ASN A 126 -13.89 0.88 -5.30
C ASN A 126 -13.09 0.16 -4.21
N TYR A 127 -12.53 -1.02 -4.51
CA TYR A 127 -11.72 -1.79 -3.59
C TYR A 127 -10.53 -0.97 -3.07
N TRP A 128 -9.72 -0.38 -3.95
CA TRP A 128 -8.55 0.41 -3.51
C TRP A 128 -8.94 1.60 -2.65
N ARG A 129 -10.02 2.30 -2.98
CA ARG A 129 -10.53 3.42 -2.17
C ARG A 129 -10.99 2.97 -0.80
N ASP A 130 -11.74 1.88 -0.73
CA ASP A 130 -12.37 1.43 0.50
C ASP A 130 -11.32 0.74 1.41
N SER A 131 -10.47 -0.11 0.85
CA SER A 131 -9.32 -0.71 1.56
C SER A 131 -8.29 0.33 2.00
N TYR A 132 -8.16 1.49 1.34
CA TYR A 132 -7.29 2.57 1.83
C TYR A 132 -7.77 3.07 3.19
N ARG A 133 -9.09 3.28 3.30
CA ARG A 133 -9.71 3.81 4.50
C ARG A 133 -9.60 2.82 5.66
N ASP A 134 -9.79 1.55 5.36
CA ASP A 134 -9.94 0.52 6.39
C ASP A 134 -8.64 -0.24 6.68
N HIS A 135 -7.64 -0.17 5.80
CA HIS A 135 -6.43 -1.00 5.87
C HIS A 135 -5.16 -0.30 5.34
N TRP A 136 -4.82 -0.41 4.04
CA TRP A 136 -3.49 -0.02 3.53
C TRP A 136 -3.14 1.46 3.71
N GLY A 137 -4.11 2.35 3.93
CA GLY A 137 -3.84 3.74 4.26
C GLY A 137 -3.19 3.93 5.63
N HIS A 138 -3.50 3.09 6.61
CA HIS A 138 -2.84 3.11 7.92
C HIS A 138 -1.37 2.69 7.79
N HIS A 139 -1.13 1.55 7.13
CA HIS A 139 0.21 1.05 6.82
C HIS A 139 1.03 2.06 6.00
N ALA A 140 0.42 2.71 5.02
CA ALA A 140 1.10 3.72 4.18
C ALA A 140 1.60 4.91 5.02
N VAL A 141 0.79 5.41 5.97
CA VAL A 141 1.20 6.49 6.87
C VAL A 141 2.35 6.05 7.79
N GLY A 142 2.26 4.84 8.34
CA GLY A 142 3.32 4.22 9.15
C GLY A 142 4.65 4.11 8.39
N ALA A 143 4.60 3.48 7.23
CA ALA A 143 5.75 3.28 6.34
C ALA A 143 6.39 4.61 5.90
N VAL A 144 5.61 5.59 5.43
CA VAL A 144 6.14 6.91 5.05
C VAL A 144 6.84 7.59 6.24
N SER A 145 6.23 7.55 7.43
CA SER A 145 6.82 8.12 8.64
C SER A 145 8.16 7.45 9.01
N ALA A 146 8.21 6.12 8.96
CA ALA A 146 9.41 5.34 9.25
C ALA A 146 10.53 5.64 8.23
N ILE A 147 10.20 5.62 6.94
CA ILE A 147 11.13 5.92 5.85
C ILE A 147 11.66 7.35 5.94
N ASP A 148 10.80 8.34 6.18
CA ASP A 148 11.19 9.74 6.35
C ASP A 148 12.10 9.95 7.57
N SER A 149 11.83 9.23 8.66
CA SER A 149 12.69 9.22 9.83
C SER A 149 14.07 8.66 9.50
N TYR A 150 14.12 7.53 8.79
CA TYR A 150 15.38 6.90 8.38
C TYR A 150 16.21 7.82 7.45
N ILE A 151 15.60 8.40 6.41
CA ILE A 151 16.29 9.30 5.48
C ILE A 151 16.89 10.48 6.22
N ARG A 152 16.11 11.16 7.09
CA ARG A 152 16.60 12.31 7.88
C ARG A 152 17.82 11.98 8.74
N GLN A 153 17.95 10.73 9.18
CA GLN A 153 19.04 10.29 10.07
C GLN A 153 20.26 9.75 9.31
N ASN A 154 20.09 9.27 8.08
CA ASN A 154 21.10 8.47 7.39
C ASN A 154 21.50 8.97 6.00
N VAL A 155 20.75 9.91 5.42
CA VAL A 155 20.97 10.41 4.06
C VAL A 155 21.07 11.95 4.13
N GLY A 156 22.26 12.42 4.51
CA GLY A 156 22.66 13.84 4.48
C GLY A 156 23.42 14.18 3.21
#